data_AF-A0A853ZV75-F1
#
_entry.id   AF-A0A853ZV75-F1
#
_cell.length_a   1.000
_cell.length_b   1.000
_cell.length_c   1.000
_cell.angle_alpha   90.00
_cell.angle_beta   90.00
_cell.angle_gamma   90.00
#
_symmetry.space_group_name_H-M   'P 1'
#
loop_
_entity.id
_entity.type
_entity.pdbx_description
1 polymer ?
#
loop_
_entity_poly.entity_id
_entity_poly.type
_entity_poly.pdbx_seq_one_letter_code
_entity_poly.pdbx_strand_id
1 'polypeptide(L)'
;MTKERSELKWLSRVGGEWRWVQQYISRHADASMRGGTDRFARRKVEGYDQVVVDIADFELTTEGLKFVTRLKNALRQHRYRSASNGRKPCTFSLPNTTRASLSRRAKDNRVTETEAITRLIDDTEWAVRKHSEREKTLKTTLTLERMRSELTIEALKAQLEGTMKYLERSTELVVMWEQAMDSEQPPFNGDRVNVKREMEKRLKKVKAVNAIIALNHDLPSRD
;
A
#
# COMPACT_ATOMS: atom_id res chain seq x y z
N MET A 1 -65.54 -27.83 15.23
CA MET A 1 -64.55 -28.09 14.16
C MET A 1 -63.38 -27.13 14.33
N THR A 2 -62.36 -27.57 15.03
CA THR A 2 -61.10 -26.86 15.26
C THR A 2 -60.30 -26.86 13.96
N LYS A 3 -60.36 -25.78 13.19
CA LYS A 3 -59.38 -25.53 12.12
C LYS A 3 -58.00 -25.58 12.78
N GLU A 4 -57.16 -26.53 12.38
CA GLU A 4 -55.73 -26.51 12.67
C GLU A 4 -55.24 -25.08 12.44
N ARG A 5 -54.72 -24.43 13.48
CA ARG A 5 -54.14 -23.09 13.39
C ARG A 5 -52.95 -23.21 12.46
N SER A 6 -53.14 -22.86 11.20
CA SER A 6 -52.15 -22.98 10.14
C SER A 6 -50.88 -22.22 10.52
N GLU A 7 -49.80 -22.95 10.79
CA GLU A 7 -48.50 -22.33 11.01
C GLU A 7 -48.07 -21.58 9.74
N LEU A 8 -47.72 -20.31 9.91
CA LEU A 8 -47.23 -19.50 8.79
C LEU A 8 -45.80 -19.94 8.47
N LYS A 9 -45.60 -20.64 7.35
CA LYS A 9 -44.28 -21.16 6.89
C LYS A 9 -43.15 -20.11 6.86
N TRP A 10 -43.49 -18.82 6.79
CA TRP A 10 -42.53 -17.73 6.69
C TRP A 10 -42.26 -17.01 8.02
N LEU A 11 -43.00 -17.31 9.10
CA LEU A 11 -42.88 -16.68 10.42
C LEU A 11 -42.54 -17.73 11.48
N SER A 12 -41.40 -17.57 12.15
CA SER A 12 -40.99 -18.49 13.22
C SER A 12 -41.76 -18.23 14.52
N ARG A 13 -42.19 -19.31 15.17
CA ARG A 13 -42.73 -19.27 16.54
C ARG A 13 -41.64 -19.04 17.58
N VAL A 14 -40.43 -19.51 17.29
CA VAL A 14 -39.26 -19.45 18.17
C VAL A 14 -38.38 -18.25 17.80
N GLY A 15 -37.80 -17.56 18.79
CA GLY A 15 -36.85 -16.47 18.57
C GLY A 15 -37.44 -15.05 18.53
N GLY A 16 -38.69 -14.87 18.98
CA GLY A 16 -39.27 -13.53 19.17
C GLY A 16 -39.56 -12.74 17.88
N GLU A 17 -39.40 -13.34 16.69
CA GLU A 17 -39.73 -12.71 15.40
C GLU A 17 -41.21 -12.29 15.32
N TRP A 18 -42.10 -13.07 15.91
CA TRP A 18 -43.53 -12.76 16.01
C TRP A 18 -43.79 -11.46 16.79
N ARG A 19 -42.97 -11.13 17.79
CA ARG A 19 -43.08 -9.88 18.56
C ARG A 19 -42.72 -8.68 17.69
N TRP A 20 -41.69 -8.82 16.85
CA TRP A 20 -41.34 -7.80 15.88
C TRP A 20 -42.47 -7.58 14.86
N VAL A 21 -43.08 -8.66 14.36
CA VAL A 21 -44.23 -8.58 13.44
C VAL A 21 -45.42 -7.91 14.11
N GLN A 22 -45.73 -8.25 15.37
CA GLN A 22 -46.80 -7.60 16.13
C GLN A 22 -46.57 -6.09 16.27
N GLN A 23 -45.34 -5.66 16.57
CA GLN A 23 -44.97 -4.24 16.60
C GLN A 23 -45.06 -3.58 15.23
N TYR A 24 -44.71 -4.28 14.15
CA TYR A 24 -44.82 -3.76 12.80
C TYR A 24 -46.28 -3.54 12.40
N ILE A 25 -47.16 -4.51 12.69
CA ILE A 25 -48.60 -4.41 12.46
C ILE A 25 -49.19 -3.24 13.25
N SER A 26 -48.85 -3.10 14.53
CA SER A 26 -49.40 -2.02 15.36
C SER A 26 -48.99 -0.62 14.88
N ARG A 27 -47.81 -0.47 14.27
CA ARG A 27 -47.29 0.79 13.73
C ARG A 27 -47.80 1.12 12.32
N HIS A 28 -47.99 0.12 11.47
CA HIS A 28 -48.17 0.34 10.03
C HIS A 28 -49.53 -0.10 9.47
N ALA A 29 -50.40 -0.74 10.26
CA ALA A 29 -51.75 -1.06 9.81
C ALA A 29 -52.62 0.21 9.71
N ASP A 30 -53.36 0.37 8.61
CA ASP A 30 -54.24 1.52 8.40
C ASP A 30 -55.51 1.43 9.26
N ALA A 31 -56.12 2.57 9.60
CA ALA A 31 -57.33 2.61 10.43
C ALA A 31 -58.50 1.80 9.83
N SER A 32 -58.59 1.73 8.50
CA SER A 32 -59.54 0.87 7.76
C SER A 32 -59.27 -0.62 8.00
N MET A 33 -57.99 -1.02 8.08
CA MET A 33 -57.57 -2.39 8.43
C MET A 33 -57.70 -2.70 9.93
N ARG A 34 -57.78 -1.65 10.75
CA ARG A 34 -58.12 -1.72 12.19
C ARG A 34 -59.63 -1.72 12.44
N GLY A 35 -60.45 -1.62 11.38
CA GLY A 35 -61.90 -1.51 11.41
C GLY A 35 -62.57 -2.69 12.11
N GLY A 36 -62.89 -2.47 13.38
CA GLY A 36 -63.32 -3.47 14.34
C GLY A 36 -62.64 -3.17 15.67
N THR A 37 -62.92 -1.99 16.24
CA THR A 37 -62.31 -1.45 17.46
C THR A 37 -62.35 -2.42 18.64
N ASP A 38 -63.37 -3.27 18.73
CA ASP A 38 -63.48 -4.36 19.73
C ASP A 38 -62.57 -5.57 19.43
N ARG A 39 -62.35 -5.88 18.15
CA ARG A 39 -61.46 -6.97 17.72
C ARG A 39 -60.01 -6.56 17.90
N PHE A 40 -59.65 -5.31 17.55
CA PHE A 40 -58.31 -4.77 17.72
C PHE A 40 -57.92 -4.57 19.19
N ALA A 41 -58.88 -4.27 20.07
CA ALA A 41 -58.66 -4.25 21.52
C ALA A 41 -58.31 -5.65 22.06
N ARG A 42 -58.92 -6.72 21.53
CA ARG A 42 -58.56 -8.13 21.83
C ARG A 42 -57.22 -8.55 21.22
N ARG A 43 -56.75 -7.90 20.14
CA ARG A 43 -55.41 -8.10 19.52
C ARG A 43 -54.24 -7.61 20.39
N LYS A 44 -54.49 -7.04 21.57
CA LYS A 44 -53.45 -6.70 22.55
C LYS A 44 -52.87 -7.92 23.29
N VAL A 45 -53.40 -9.12 23.09
CA VAL A 45 -52.80 -10.34 23.63
C VAL A 45 -51.48 -10.60 22.88
N GLU A 46 -50.37 -10.58 23.60
CA GLU A 46 -49.05 -10.94 23.04
C GLU A 46 -48.99 -12.44 22.74
N GLY A 47 -48.66 -12.81 21.51
CA GLY A 47 -48.43 -14.21 21.15
C GLY A 47 -48.40 -14.49 19.67
N TYR A 48 -47.69 -15.56 19.29
CA TYR A 48 -47.60 -16.04 17.90
C TYR A 48 -48.99 -16.32 17.30
N ASP A 49 -49.85 -17.00 18.05
CA ASP A 49 -51.17 -17.40 17.58
C ASP A 49 -52.06 -16.19 17.24
N GLN A 50 -51.92 -15.08 17.97
CA GLN A 50 -52.66 -13.86 17.70
C GLN A 50 -52.17 -13.20 16.40
N VAL A 51 -50.86 -13.19 16.16
CA VAL A 51 -50.27 -12.67 14.92
C VAL A 51 -50.73 -13.47 13.70
N VAL A 52 -50.86 -14.80 13.82
CA VAL A 52 -51.38 -15.65 12.74
C VAL A 52 -52.84 -15.29 12.40
N VAL A 53 -53.68 -15.09 13.42
CA VAL A 53 -55.09 -14.67 13.23
C VAL A 53 -55.17 -13.29 12.58
N ASP A 54 -54.35 -12.34 13.02
CA ASP A 54 -54.34 -10.98 12.48
C ASP A 54 -53.92 -10.97 11.00
N ILE A 55 -52.92 -11.78 10.63
CA ILE A 55 -52.48 -11.93 9.25
C ILE A 55 -53.58 -12.56 8.40
N ALA A 56 -54.25 -13.61 8.89
CA ALA A 56 -55.36 -14.24 8.19
C ALA A 56 -56.52 -13.25 7.96
N ASP A 57 -56.83 -12.40 8.94
CA ASP A 57 -57.83 -11.33 8.81
C ASP A 57 -57.43 -10.30 7.74
N PHE A 58 -56.14 -9.94 7.65
CA PHE A 58 -55.66 -9.02 6.61
C PHE A 58 -55.74 -9.62 5.21
N GLU A 59 -55.51 -10.93 5.06
CA GLU A 59 -55.59 -11.63 3.76
C GLU A 59 -57.02 -11.66 3.17
N LEU A 60 -58.06 -11.42 3.99
CA LEU A 60 -59.46 -11.33 3.52
C LEU A 60 -59.75 -10.07 2.69
N THR A 61 -58.91 -9.04 2.80
CA THR A 61 -59.08 -7.76 2.09
C THR A 61 -57.98 -7.57 1.05
N THR A 62 -58.31 -6.95 -0.09
CA THR A 62 -57.32 -6.67 -1.15
C THR A 62 -56.21 -5.72 -0.69
N GLU A 63 -56.55 -4.74 0.15
CA GLU A 63 -55.57 -3.82 0.76
C GLU A 63 -54.71 -4.51 1.82
N GLY A 64 -55.31 -5.38 2.65
CA GLY A 64 -54.60 -6.17 3.64
C GLY A 64 -53.63 -7.18 3.01
N LEU A 65 -53.96 -7.74 1.84
CA LEU A 65 -53.04 -8.64 1.11
C LEU A 65 -51.78 -7.90 0.64
N LYS A 66 -51.92 -6.65 0.14
CA LYS A 66 -50.76 -5.77 -0.17
C LYS A 66 -49.96 -5.44 1.09
N PHE A 67 -50.62 -5.22 2.22
CA PHE A 67 -49.97 -4.99 3.50
C PHE A 67 -49.16 -6.22 3.95
N VAL A 68 -49.72 -7.43 3.84
CA VAL A 68 -49.01 -8.68 4.17
C VAL A 68 -47.77 -8.88 3.28
N THR A 69 -47.83 -8.52 1.99
CA THR A 69 -46.63 -8.56 1.12
C THR A 69 -45.55 -7.57 1.58
N ARG A 70 -45.93 -6.34 1.96
CA ARG A 70 -44.98 -5.37 2.55
C ARG A 70 -44.40 -5.88 3.87
N LEU A 71 -45.22 -6.47 4.73
CA LEU A 71 -44.81 -7.08 6.00
C LEU A 71 -43.80 -8.21 5.79
N LYS A 72 -44.06 -9.14 4.85
CA LYS A 72 -43.12 -10.22 4.49
C LYS A 72 -41.77 -9.66 4.03
N ASN A 73 -41.78 -8.63 3.19
CA ASN A 73 -40.56 -7.96 2.73
C ASN A 73 -39.81 -7.26 3.86
N ALA A 74 -40.52 -6.58 4.75
CA ALA A 74 -39.93 -5.90 5.90
C ALA A 74 -39.32 -6.91 6.89
N LEU A 75 -39.98 -8.05 7.13
CA LEU A 75 -39.43 -9.13 7.96
C LEU A 75 -38.18 -9.74 7.32
N ARG A 76 -38.17 -9.95 6.01
CA ARG A 76 -36.97 -10.41 5.29
C ARG A 76 -35.81 -9.43 5.46
N GLN A 77 -36.06 -8.13 5.35
CA GLN A 77 -35.04 -7.10 5.60
C GLN A 77 -34.59 -7.07 7.06
N HIS A 78 -35.50 -7.24 8.01
CA HIS A 78 -35.18 -7.33 9.43
C HIS A 78 -34.25 -8.51 9.72
N ARG A 79 -34.56 -9.70 9.19
CA ARG A 79 -33.69 -10.88 9.26
C ARG A 79 -32.31 -10.61 8.67
N TYR A 80 -32.26 -10.01 7.48
CA TYR A 80 -30.99 -9.68 6.83
C TYR A 80 -30.13 -8.69 7.65
N ARG A 81 -30.77 -7.74 8.35
CA ARG A 81 -30.10 -6.73 9.18
C ARG A 81 -29.80 -7.20 10.61
N SER A 82 -30.27 -8.38 11.02
CA SER A 82 -30.02 -8.92 12.35
C SER A 82 -28.53 -9.18 12.54
N ALA A 83 -28.00 -8.78 13.70
CA ALA A 83 -26.59 -8.91 14.05
C ALA A 83 -26.09 -10.37 14.10
N SER A 84 -26.98 -11.36 14.15
CA SER A 84 -26.61 -12.79 14.20
C SER A 84 -26.00 -13.31 12.90
N ASN A 85 -26.19 -12.61 11.77
CA ASN A 85 -25.72 -13.07 10.45
C ASN A 85 -24.29 -12.62 10.09
N GLY A 86 -23.50 -12.20 11.09
CA GLY A 86 -22.08 -11.83 10.92
C GLY A 86 -21.82 -10.53 10.16
N ARG A 87 -22.86 -9.88 9.60
CA ARG A 87 -22.77 -8.61 8.86
C ARG A 87 -23.50 -7.51 9.61
N LYS A 88 -22.79 -6.46 10.00
CA LYS A 88 -23.37 -5.22 10.52
C LYS A 88 -23.47 -4.21 9.37
N PRO A 89 -24.67 -3.74 8.99
CA PRO A 89 -24.79 -2.70 7.98
C PRO A 89 -24.16 -1.40 8.52
N CYS A 90 -23.27 -0.79 7.74
CA CYS A 90 -22.69 0.52 8.01
C CYS A 90 -23.18 1.51 6.96
N THR A 91 -23.67 2.67 7.38
CA THR A 91 -24.12 3.74 6.47
C THR A 91 -23.16 4.91 6.62
N PHE A 92 -22.56 5.33 5.51
CA PHE A 92 -21.70 6.50 5.43
C PHE A 92 -22.14 7.37 4.26
N SER A 93 -21.89 8.68 4.36
CA SER A 93 -22.15 9.61 3.26
C SER A 93 -20.84 9.87 2.53
N LEU A 94 -20.84 9.69 1.21
CA LEU A 94 -19.71 10.08 0.35
C LEU A 94 -20.10 11.32 -0.48
N PRO A 95 -19.13 12.16 -0.83
CA PRO A 95 -19.31 13.14 -1.91
C PRO A 95 -19.79 12.45 -3.19
N ASN A 96 -20.66 13.14 -3.93
CA ASN A 96 -21.25 12.60 -5.17
C ASN A 96 -20.18 12.18 -6.19
N THR A 97 -19.09 12.93 -6.28
CA THR A 97 -17.94 12.64 -7.15
C THR A 97 -17.26 11.33 -6.78
N THR A 98 -17.02 11.10 -5.49
CA THR A 98 -16.41 9.87 -4.96
C THR A 98 -17.31 8.67 -5.20
N ARG A 99 -18.62 8.81 -4.95
CA ARG A 99 -19.60 7.76 -5.21
C ARG A 99 -19.66 7.40 -6.69
N ALA A 100 -19.72 8.39 -7.58
CA ALA A 100 -19.73 8.16 -9.03
C ALA A 100 -18.46 7.44 -9.51
N SER A 101 -17.31 7.86 -8.99
CA SER A 101 -16.01 7.24 -9.32
C SER A 101 -15.92 5.80 -8.84
N LEU A 102 -16.37 5.52 -7.61
CA LEU A 102 -16.42 4.17 -7.06
C LEU A 102 -17.36 3.28 -7.88
N SER A 103 -18.56 3.78 -8.20
CA SER A 103 -19.54 3.03 -8.98
C SER A 103 -19.04 2.71 -10.39
N ARG A 104 -18.37 3.66 -11.04
CA ARG A 104 -17.73 3.44 -12.34
C ARG A 104 -16.64 2.36 -12.24
N ARG A 105 -15.71 2.48 -11.27
CA ARG A 105 -14.64 1.48 -11.07
C ARG A 105 -15.17 0.09 -10.74
N ALA A 106 -16.24 0.01 -9.95
CA ALA A 106 -16.88 -1.25 -9.62
C ALA A 106 -17.50 -1.91 -10.87
N LYS A 107 -18.18 -1.11 -11.72
CA LYS A 107 -18.75 -1.58 -13.00
C LYS A 107 -17.67 -2.03 -13.98
N ASP A 108 -16.62 -1.24 -14.15
CA ASP A 108 -15.51 -1.54 -15.07
C ASP A 108 -14.85 -2.88 -14.71
N ASN A 109 -14.72 -3.16 -13.40
CA ASN A 109 -14.15 -4.40 -12.88
C ASN A 109 -15.17 -5.53 -12.65
N ARG A 110 -16.46 -5.31 -12.96
CA ARG A 110 -17.58 -6.26 -12.73
C ARG A 110 -17.69 -6.78 -11.30
N VAL A 111 -17.43 -5.91 -10.32
CA VAL A 111 -17.49 -6.23 -8.88
C VAL A 111 -18.47 -5.33 -8.16
N THR A 112 -18.81 -5.70 -6.92
CA THR A 112 -19.57 -4.81 -6.04
C THR A 112 -18.72 -3.64 -5.57
N GLU A 113 -19.35 -2.51 -5.24
CA GLU A 113 -18.65 -1.33 -4.70
C GLU A 113 -17.89 -1.68 -3.40
N THR A 114 -18.45 -2.54 -2.56
CA THR A 114 -17.79 -3.03 -1.35
C THR A 114 -16.53 -3.84 -1.68
N GLU A 115 -16.60 -4.74 -2.66
CA GLU A 115 -15.45 -5.53 -3.08
C GLU A 115 -14.37 -4.68 -3.75
N ALA A 116 -14.76 -3.65 -4.50
CA ALA A 116 -13.82 -2.67 -5.04
C ALA A 116 -13.09 -1.91 -3.92
N ILE A 117 -13.78 -1.54 -2.84
CA ILE A 117 -13.15 -0.93 -1.66
C ILE A 117 -12.18 -1.92 -1.00
N THR A 118 -12.58 -3.17 -0.79
CA THR A 118 -11.72 -4.20 -0.19
C THR A 118 -10.43 -4.39 -0.98
N ARG A 119 -10.54 -4.52 -2.32
CA ARG A 119 -9.36 -4.63 -3.19
C ARG A 119 -8.47 -3.41 -3.11
N LEU A 120 -9.04 -2.20 -3.10
CA LEU A 120 -8.24 -0.97 -2.95
C LEU A 120 -7.48 -0.94 -1.62
N ILE A 121 -8.09 -1.41 -0.53
CA ILE A 121 -7.42 -1.50 0.77
C ILE A 121 -6.27 -2.50 0.69
N ASP A 122 -6.53 -3.72 0.20
CA ASP A 122 -5.52 -4.78 0.08
C ASP A 122 -4.36 -4.36 -0.84
N ASP A 123 -4.67 -3.73 -1.98
CA ASP A 123 -3.69 -3.21 -2.94
C ASP A 123 -2.82 -2.12 -2.31
N THR A 124 -3.40 -1.22 -1.51
CA THR A 124 -2.63 -0.18 -0.81
C THR A 124 -1.70 -0.78 0.23
N GLU A 125 -2.15 -1.77 1.01
CA GLU A 125 -1.30 -2.45 1.98
C GLU A 125 -0.14 -3.19 1.29
N TRP A 126 -0.43 -3.89 0.20
CA TRP A 126 0.58 -4.58 -0.58
C TRP A 126 1.59 -3.62 -1.21
N ALA A 127 1.12 -2.51 -1.79
CA ALA A 127 1.97 -1.49 -2.37
C ALA A 127 2.93 -0.90 -1.34
N VAL A 128 2.43 -0.56 -0.13
CA VAL A 128 3.27 -0.03 0.95
C VAL A 128 4.36 -1.02 1.36
N ARG A 129 4.01 -2.30 1.54
CA ARG A 129 5.01 -3.35 1.86
C ARG A 129 6.07 -3.46 0.78
N LYS A 130 5.65 -3.51 -0.49
CA LYS A 130 6.58 -3.62 -1.63
C LYS A 130 7.49 -2.39 -1.77
N HIS A 131 6.97 -1.19 -1.53
CA HIS A 131 7.78 0.03 -1.53
C HIS A 131 8.81 0.02 -0.40
N SER A 132 8.40 -0.41 0.81
CA SER A 132 9.32 -0.54 1.95
C SER A 132 10.45 -1.55 1.68
N GLU A 133 10.13 -2.70 1.09
CA GLU A 133 11.14 -3.70 0.72
C GLU A 133 12.11 -3.17 -0.34
N ARG A 134 11.59 -2.52 -1.38
CA ARG A 134 12.42 -1.89 -2.42
C ARG A 134 13.33 -0.81 -1.85
N GLU A 135 12.85 -0.02 -0.90
CA GLU A 135 13.67 1.00 -0.27
C GLU A 135 14.81 0.38 0.54
N LYS A 136 14.55 -0.73 1.25
CA LYS A 136 15.59 -1.48 1.97
C LYS A 136 16.63 -2.04 1.01
N THR A 137 16.22 -2.65 -0.10
CA THR A 137 17.17 -3.21 -1.08
C THR A 137 17.99 -2.12 -1.79
N LEU A 138 17.38 -0.98 -2.09
CA LEU A 138 18.10 0.16 -2.65
C LEU A 138 19.11 0.74 -1.65
N LYS A 139 18.76 0.81 -0.36
CA LYS A 139 19.69 1.23 0.69
C LYS A 139 20.88 0.28 0.82
N THR A 140 20.65 -1.03 0.83
CA THR A 140 21.75 -2.01 0.94
C THR A 140 22.64 -2.01 -0.29
N THR A 141 22.08 -1.97 -1.48
CA THR A 141 22.86 -1.89 -2.73
C THR A 141 23.68 -0.61 -2.80
N LEU A 142 23.11 0.54 -2.41
CA LEU A 142 23.84 1.80 -2.33
C LEU A 142 25.01 1.73 -1.34
N THR A 143 24.83 1.11 -0.17
CA THR A 143 25.93 0.96 0.80
C THR A 143 27.05 0.06 0.27
N LEU A 144 26.71 -1.01 -0.45
CA LEU A 144 27.70 -1.91 -1.04
C LEU A 144 28.47 -1.23 -2.17
N GLU A 145 27.79 -0.47 -3.03
CA GLU A 145 28.44 0.28 -4.10
C GLU A 145 29.36 1.37 -3.54
N ARG A 146 28.97 2.05 -2.45
CA ARG A 146 29.84 3.01 -1.76
C ARG A 146 31.10 2.33 -1.24
N MET A 147 30.97 1.22 -0.51
CA MET A 147 32.11 0.46 -0.02
C MET A 147 33.02 -0.02 -1.16
N ARG A 148 32.43 -0.50 -2.27
CA ARG A 148 33.18 -0.91 -3.46
C ARG A 148 33.95 0.27 -4.07
N SER A 149 33.30 1.43 -4.22
CA SER A 149 33.94 2.64 -4.75
C SER A 149 35.10 3.11 -3.86
N GLU A 150 34.92 3.09 -2.54
CA GLU A 150 35.97 3.44 -1.57
C GLU A 150 37.17 2.49 -1.68
N LEU A 151 36.94 1.18 -1.76
CA LEU A 151 38.00 0.20 -1.97
C LEU A 151 38.73 0.39 -3.29
N THR A 152 38.02 0.70 -4.38
CA THR A 152 38.66 0.97 -5.68
C THR A 152 39.51 2.23 -5.64
N ILE A 153 39.04 3.29 -4.97
CA ILE A 153 39.79 4.53 -4.79
C ILE A 153 41.07 4.26 -4.00
N GLU A 154 40.99 3.48 -2.93
CA GLU A 154 42.15 3.16 -2.10
C GLU A 154 43.19 2.32 -2.84
N ALA A 155 42.74 1.32 -3.61
CA ALA A 155 43.62 0.52 -4.45
C ALA A 155 44.34 1.37 -5.52
N LEU A 156 43.61 2.28 -6.18
CA LEU A 156 44.19 3.19 -7.18
C LEU A 156 45.18 4.18 -6.54
N LYS A 157 44.91 4.68 -5.34
CA LYS A 157 45.85 5.53 -4.59
C LYS A 157 47.14 4.78 -4.25
N ALA A 158 47.04 3.54 -3.77
CA ALA A 158 48.21 2.72 -3.47
C ALA A 158 49.05 2.44 -4.74
N GLN A 159 48.40 2.16 -5.87
CA GLN A 159 49.08 1.98 -7.15
C GLN A 159 49.75 3.28 -7.63
N LEU A 160 49.08 4.43 -7.47
CA LEU A 160 49.65 5.74 -7.78
C LEU A 160 50.91 6.01 -6.92
N GLU A 161 50.85 5.77 -5.62
CA GLU A 161 51.99 5.95 -4.74
C GLU A 161 53.17 5.04 -5.12
N GLY A 162 52.90 3.78 -5.43
CA GLY A 162 53.92 2.82 -5.88
C GLY A 162 54.59 3.25 -7.19
N THR A 163 53.79 3.68 -8.18
CA THR A 163 54.32 4.15 -9.48
C THR A 163 55.10 5.45 -9.34
N MET A 164 54.68 6.36 -8.44
CA MET A 164 55.43 7.57 -8.12
C MET A 164 56.81 7.26 -7.53
N LYS A 165 56.91 6.32 -6.58
CA LYS A 165 58.21 5.89 -6.02
C LYS A 165 59.13 5.28 -7.08
N TYR A 166 58.57 4.52 -8.01
CA TYR A 166 59.34 3.94 -9.13
C TYR A 166 59.88 5.03 -10.06
N LEU A 167 59.04 6.03 -10.41
CA LEU A 167 59.45 7.18 -11.21
C LEU A 167 60.51 8.04 -10.52
N GLU A 168 60.38 8.24 -9.21
CA GLU A 168 61.39 8.93 -8.40
C GLU A 168 62.75 8.22 -8.52
N ARG A 169 62.78 6.91 -8.31
CA ARG A 169 64.03 6.13 -8.42
C ARG A 169 64.61 6.10 -9.83
N SER A 170 63.79 5.98 -10.87
CA SER A 170 64.28 5.96 -12.26
C SER A 170 64.81 7.33 -12.68
N THR A 171 64.16 8.42 -12.26
CA THR A 171 64.66 9.78 -12.51
C THR A 171 65.96 10.07 -11.77
N GLU A 172 66.12 9.61 -10.52
CA GLU A 172 67.41 9.68 -9.81
C GLU A 172 68.53 9.01 -10.62
N LEU A 173 68.29 7.77 -11.09
CA LEU A 173 69.28 7.05 -11.89
C LEU A 173 69.62 7.81 -13.17
N VAL A 174 68.62 8.26 -13.94
CA VAL A 174 68.87 9.02 -15.18
C VAL A 174 69.70 10.28 -14.91
N VAL A 175 69.39 11.05 -13.86
CA VAL A 175 70.17 12.24 -13.51
C VAL A 175 71.60 11.88 -13.11
N MET A 176 71.81 10.77 -12.38
CA MET A 176 73.16 10.29 -12.06
C MET A 176 73.93 9.87 -13.31
N TRP A 177 73.28 9.20 -14.27
CA TRP A 177 73.88 8.79 -15.54
C TRP A 177 74.25 10.00 -16.41
N GLU A 178 73.35 10.98 -16.54
CA GLU A 178 73.63 12.23 -17.28
C GLU A 178 74.85 12.96 -16.70
N GLN A 179 74.92 13.12 -15.37
CA GLN A 179 76.06 13.76 -14.71
C GLN A 179 77.37 12.98 -14.84
N ALA A 180 77.31 11.64 -14.89
CA ALA A 180 78.49 10.81 -15.10
C ALA A 180 79.02 10.94 -16.55
N MET A 181 78.14 11.14 -17.54
CA MET A 181 78.57 11.35 -18.93
C MET A 181 79.15 12.74 -19.18
N ASP A 182 78.71 13.77 -18.45
CA ASP A 182 79.31 15.10 -18.48
C ASP A 182 80.67 15.18 -17.74
N SER A 183 81.08 14.11 -17.05
CA SER A 183 82.35 14.05 -16.32
C SER A 183 83.45 13.37 -17.15
N GLU A 184 84.66 13.94 -17.15
CA GLU A 184 85.78 13.51 -18.03
C GLU A 184 86.27 12.06 -17.78
N GLN A 185 85.93 11.41 -16.67
CA GLN A 185 86.22 9.99 -16.41
C GLN A 185 85.12 9.30 -15.59
N PRO A 186 84.53 8.18 -16.07
CA PRO A 186 83.76 7.26 -15.23
C PRO A 186 84.68 6.60 -14.18
N PRO A 187 84.24 6.37 -12.93
CA PRO A 187 82.87 6.40 -12.42
C PRO A 187 82.45 7.74 -11.78
N PHE A 188 81.12 7.90 -11.58
CA PHE A 188 80.44 9.09 -11.04
C PHE A 188 81.19 9.80 -9.90
N ASN A 189 81.68 11.02 -10.17
CA ASN A 189 82.26 11.95 -9.18
C ASN A 189 81.35 13.15 -8.86
N GLY A 190 80.04 13.03 -9.17
CA GLY A 190 79.08 14.12 -9.05
C GLY A 190 78.61 14.40 -7.62
N ASP A 191 78.25 15.65 -7.34
CA ASP A 191 77.67 16.07 -6.06
C ASP A 191 76.24 15.51 -5.89
N ARG A 192 76.08 14.58 -4.95
CA ARG A 192 74.79 13.96 -4.61
C ARG A 192 73.72 14.99 -4.22
N VAL A 193 74.12 16.15 -3.72
CA VAL A 193 73.18 17.25 -3.38
C VAL A 193 72.61 17.87 -4.64
N ASN A 194 73.42 18.02 -5.69
CA ASN A 194 72.96 18.56 -6.98
C ASN A 194 72.07 17.56 -7.74
N VAL A 195 72.38 16.26 -7.69
CA VAL A 195 71.51 15.18 -8.22
C VAL A 195 70.11 15.28 -7.63
N LYS A 196 70.00 15.34 -6.29
CA LYS A 196 68.70 15.44 -5.61
C LYS A 196 67.93 16.70 -6.01
N ARG A 197 68.62 17.84 -6.13
CA ARG A 197 67.99 19.11 -6.51
C ARG A 197 67.40 19.07 -7.93
N GLU A 198 68.14 18.53 -8.90
CA GLU A 198 67.65 18.44 -10.28
C GLU A 198 66.57 17.36 -10.43
N MET A 199 66.70 16.24 -9.70
CA MET A 199 65.64 15.23 -9.60
C MET A 199 64.33 15.82 -9.05
N GLU A 200 64.38 16.54 -7.93
CA GLU A 200 63.20 17.20 -7.36
C GLU A 200 62.56 18.20 -8.33
N LYS A 201 63.38 18.94 -9.09
CA LYS A 201 62.90 19.90 -10.09
C LYS A 201 62.18 19.21 -11.25
N ARG A 202 62.73 18.11 -11.78
CA ARG A 202 62.10 17.31 -12.83
C ARG A 202 60.83 16.62 -12.33
N LEU A 203 60.87 16.08 -11.11
CA LEU A 203 59.72 15.46 -10.46
C LEU A 203 58.59 16.47 -10.23
N LYS A 204 58.90 17.71 -9.83
CA LYS A 204 57.91 18.80 -9.72
C LYS A 204 57.20 19.08 -11.04
N LYS A 205 57.93 19.06 -12.17
CA LYS A 205 57.32 19.22 -13.51
C LYS A 205 56.38 18.07 -13.85
N VAL A 206 56.79 16.83 -13.58
CA VAL A 206 55.94 15.64 -13.82
C VAL A 206 54.68 15.68 -12.95
N LYS A 207 54.80 16.04 -11.66
CA LYS A 207 53.67 16.22 -10.75
C LYS A 207 52.70 17.31 -11.25
N ALA A 208 53.21 18.42 -11.77
CA ALA A 208 52.38 19.49 -12.34
C ALA A 208 51.62 19.03 -13.60
N VAL A 209 52.28 18.28 -14.50
CA VAL A 209 51.62 17.72 -15.69
C VAL A 209 50.53 16.71 -15.32
N ASN A 210 50.80 15.81 -14.37
CA ASN A 210 49.79 14.87 -13.88
C ASN A 210 48.58 15.57 -13.27
N ALA A 211 48.78 16.67 -12.54
CA ALA A 211 47.68 17.47 -12.00
C ALA A 211 46.81 18.10 -13.10
N ILE A 212 47.42 18.58 -14.18
CA ILE A 212 46.69 19.12 -15.35
C ILE A 212 45.90 18.02 -16.06
N ILE A 213 46.50 16.84 -16.25
CA ILE A 213 45.83 15.69 -16.87
C ILE A 213 44.63 15.25 -16.03
N ALA A 214 44.79 15.16 -14.71
CA ALA A 214 43.69 14.85 -13.80
C ALA A 214 42.54 15.87 -13.90
N LEU A 215 42.86 17.16 -13.92
CA LEU A 215 41.88 18.24 -14.06
C LEU A 215 41.06 18.14 -15.36
N ASN A 216 41.70 17.70 -16.46
CA ASN A 216 41.04 17.51 -17.74
C ASN A 216 40.16 16.25 -17.80
N HIS A 217 40.49 15.20 -17.03
CA HIS A 217 39.69 13.98 -16.95
C HIS A 217 38.48 14.10 -16.00
N ASP A 218 38.55 14.98 -14.99
CA ASP A 218 37.44 15.27 -14.07
C ASP A 218 36.35 16.19 -14.68
N LEU A 219 36.62 16.80 -15.84
CA LEU A 219 35.61 17.51 -16.61
C LEU A 219 34.77 16.49 -17.39
N PRO A 220 33.43 16.44 -17.22
CA PRO A 220 32.59 15.61 -18.07
C PRO A 220 32.82 16.06 -19.52
N SER A 221 33.08 15.09 -20.42
CA SER A 221 33.21 15.33 -21.85
C SER A 221 32.09 16.24 -22.30
N ARG A 222 32.43 17.48 -22.69
CA ARG A 222 31.47 18.34 -23.39
C ARG A 222 31.18 17.63 -24.71
N ASP A 223 29.90 17.32 -24.90
CA ASP A 223 29.32 16.89 -26.18
C ASP A 223 29.82 17.74 -27.36
#